data_AF-A0A851ALJ7-F1
#
_entry.id   AF-A0A851ALJ7-F1
#
_cell.length_a   1.000
_cell.length_b   1.000
_cell.length_c   1.000
_cell.angle_alpha   90.00
_cell.angle_beta   90.00
_cell.angle_gamma   90.00
#
_symmetry.space_group_name_H-M   'P 1'
#
loop_
_entity.id
_entity.type
_entity.pdbx_description
1 polymer ?
#
loop_
_entity_poly.entity_id
_entity_poly.type
_entity_poly.pdbx_seq_one_letter_code
_entity_poly.pdbx_strand_id
1 'polypeptide(L)'
;TEMLLDTANPYGGRSGSAENYKDALTLLMKAMDELDSPEHMPNGLDPSIWEHFCLARRNKVESEELVKWKALTLVEMQAFLQRRMDDNEKIKSEIEDIFQELTWLREEKMKLQLNLTVQFLLKQGQVELESTEIPDYTDAILINKSVIEELNCSIMAQGEKKIASMVECKDFSKGIFQLEWEHKKMRMQIEDLKQKAWDIVTLPISKDRQLFLTVLNYDSHIAHRISVMEQTLGTMDQLHKKYVKNRQKRIKELEKCISLKEQANYELSLELKEMLVSVSERRHVFEAADAQHVSEKSAKQRYHEILKQKHLQRLVKEQEEQLEILQTEVE
;
A
#
# COMPACT_ATOMS: atom_id res chain seq x y z
N THR A 1 8.35 91.24 -12.38
CA THR A 1 7.01 91.44 -12.95
C THR A 1 6.20 92.15 -11.89
N GLU A 2 5.91 93.42 -12.12
CA GLU A 2 5.27 94.35 -11.17
C GLU A 2 3.92 93.80 -10.69
N MET A 3 3.84 93.47 -9.39
CA MET A 3 2.57 93.19 -8.73
C MET A 3 1.89 94.53 -8.42
N LEU A 4 0.91 94.90 -9.24
CA LEU A 4 -0.07 95.92 -8.89
C LEU A 4 -0.86 95.45 -7.67
N LEU A 5 -0.42 95.87 -6.48
CA LEU A 5 -1.21 95.81 -5.26
C LEU A 5 -2.35 96.81 -5.41
N ASP A 6 -3.48 96.32 -5.90
CA ASP A 6 -4.73 97.07 -5.96
C ASP A 6 -5.21 97.30 -4.52
N THR A 7 -4.69 98.36 -3.92
CA THR A 7 -4.94 98.77 -2.55
C THR A 7 -6.23 99.59 -2.52
N ALA A 8 -7.31 99.03 -3.07
CA ALA A 8 -8.64 99.60 -2.92
C ALA A 8 -9.18 99.15 -1.55
N ASN A 9 -9.34 100.10 -0.62
CA ASN A 9 -9.88 99.87 0.70
C ASN A 9 -11.21 99.08 0.61
N PRO A 10 -11.28 97.83 1.09
CA PRO A 10 -12.46 96.96 0.93
C PRO A 10 -13.65 97.40 1.79
N TYR A 11 -13.47 98.42 2.63
CA TYR A 11 -14.52 99.09 3.41
C TYR A 11 -14.99 100.41 2.77
N GLY A 12 -14.51 100.75 1.58
CA GLY A 12 -14.90 101.93 0.83
C GLY A 12 -16.36 101.86 0.38
N GLY A 13 -17.22 102.61 1.10
CA GLY A 13 -18.54 103.11 0.70
C GLY A 13 -19.39 102.23 -0.23
N ARG A 14 -20.32 101.47 0.36
CA ARG A 14 -21.50 100.87 -0.30
C ARG A 14 -22.48 101.88 -0.94
N SER A 15 -22.05 103.10 -1.24
CA SER A 15 -22.92 104.23 -1.54
C SER A 15 -23.68 104.07 -2.86
N GLY A 16 -23.06 103.47 -3.88
CA GLY A 16 -23.66 103.37 -5.22
C GLY A 16 -24.94 102.54 -5.30
N SER A 17 -25.00 101.36 -4.65
CA SER A 17 -26.17 100.46 -4.73
C SER A 17 -27.37 101.00 -3.94
N ALA A 18 -27.11 101.68 -2.82
CA ALA A 18 -28.14 102.28 -1.98
C ALA A 18 -28.72 103.58 -2.57
N GLU A 19 -27.91 104.38 -3.27
CA GLU A 19 -28.36 105.57 -3.99
C GLU A 19 -29.22 105.19 -5.20
N ASN A 20 -28.79 104.19 -5.99
CA ASN A 20 -29.54 103.69 -7.15
C ASN A 20 -30.93 103.14 -6.79
N TYR A 21 -31.08 102.51 -5.61
CA TYR A 21 -32.38 102.02 -5.15
C TYR A 21 -33.38 103.15 -4.85
N LYS A 22 -32.90 104.21 -4.18
CA LYS A 22 -33.75 105.36 -3.84
C LYS A 22 -34.26 106.03 -5.11
N ASP A 23 -33.38 106.22 -6.09
CA ASP A 23 -33.75 106.83 -7.36
C ASP A 23 -34.75 105.95 -8.14
N ALA A 24 -34.53 104.64 -8.21
CA ALA A 24 -35.46 103.70 -8.85
C ALA A 24 -36.84 103.66 -8.17
N LEU A 25 -36.88 103.68 -6.82
CA LEU A 25 -38.12 103.69 -6.05
C LEU A 25 -38.91 104.99 -6.30
N THR A 26 -38.23 106.15 -6.35
CA THR A 26 -38.92 107.43 -6.62
C THR A 26 -39.56 107.49 -8.01
N LEU A 27 -38.91 106.90 -9.03
CA LEU A 27 -39.48 106.79 -10.37
C LEU A 27 -40.70 105.85 -10.39
N LEU A 28 -40.62 104.73 -9.69
CA LEU A 28 -41.72 103.76 -9.58
C LEU A 28 -42.95 104.36 -8.88
N MET A 29 -42.74 105.11 -7.79
CA MET A 29 -43.84 105.77 -7.06
C MET A 29 -44.55 106.81 -7.91
N LYS A 30 -43.82 107.58 -8.73
CA LYS A 30 -44.42 108.52 -9.70
C LYS A 30 -45.30 107.80 -10.73
N ALA A 31 -44.86 106.65 -11.24
CA ALA A 31 -45.65 105.85 -12.16
C ALA A 31 -46.93 105.27 -11.49
N MET A 32 -46.90 105.00 -10.18
CA MET A 32 -48.09 104.60 -9.42
C MET A 32 -49.09 105.75 -9.27
N ASP A 33 -48.62 106.97 -9.05
CA ASP A 33 -49.50 108.16 -8.97
C ASP A 33 -50.29 108.38 -10.27
N GLU A 34 -49.68 108.16 -11.43
CA GLU A 34 -50.36 108.22 -12.73
C GLU A 34 -51.44 107.12 -12.87
N LEU A 35 -51.13 105.90 -12.44
CA LEU A 35 -52.04 104.75 -12.52
C LEU A 35 -53.19 104.79 -11.51
N ASP A 36 -53.04 105.51 -10.41
CA ASP A 36 -54.09 105.70 -9.40
C ASP A 36 -55.06 106.84 -9.72
N SER A 37 -54.83 107.57 -10.82
CA SER A 37 -55.73 108.63 -11.30
C SER A 37 -57.18 108.12 -11.44
N PRO A 38 -58.20 108.90 -11.02
CA PRO A 38 -59.60 108.51 -11.08
C PRO A 38 -60.11 108.26 -12.51
N GLU A 39 -59.39 108.72 -13.52
CA GLU A 39 -59.69 108.45 -14.94
C GLU A 39 -59.53 106.97 -15.31
N HIS A 40 -58.72 106.23 -14.56
CA HIS A 40 -58.50 104.79 -14.76
C HIS A 40 -59.47 103.91 -13.95
N MET A 41 -60.40 104.52 -13.20
CA MET A 41 -61.39 103.78 -12.39
C MET A 41 -62.47 103.16 -13.29
N PRO A 42 -62.78 101.85 -13.17
CA PRO A 42 -63.84 101.21 -13.93
C PRO A 42 -65.24 101.79 -13.65
N ASN A 43 -66.05 101.95 -14.69
CA ASN A 43 -67.41 102.49 -14.57
C ASN A 43 -68.29 101.59 -13.68
N GLY A 44 -68.88 102.19 -12.63
CA GLY A 44 -69.80 101.50 -11.70
C GLY A 44 -69.16 100.94 -10.43
N LEU A 45 -67.85 101.14 -10.22
CA LEU A 45 -67.16 100.80 -8.98
C LEU A 45 -67.35 101.90 -7.92
N ASP A 46 -67.52 101.52 -6.65
CA ASP A 46 -67.56 102.47 -5.52
C ASP A 46 -66.17 103.10 -5.30
N PRO A 47 -66.05 104.44 -5.18
CA PRO A 47 -64.77 105.12 -4.96
C PRO A 47 -63.98 104.62 -3.75
N SER A 48 -64.66 104.23 -2.67
CA SER A 48 -63.99 103.64 -1.49
C SER A 48 -63.26 102.35 -1.83
N ILE A 49 -63.87 101.48 -2.66
CA ILE A 49 -63.26 100.22 -3.09
C ILE A 49 -62.05 100.49 -4.01
N TRP A 50 -62.14 101.52 -4.87
CA TRP A 50 -61.00 101.95 -5.71
C TRP A 50 -59.82 102.43 -4.87
N GLU A 51 -60.05 103.30 -3.87
CA GLU A 51 -58.99 103.77 -2.95
C GLU A 51 -58.32 102.62 -2.20
N HIS A 52 -59.09 101.66 -1.70
CA HIS A 52 -58.54 100.47 -1.04
C HIS A 52 -57.72 99.61 -2.01
N PHE A 53 -58.14 99.48 -3.27
CA PHE A 53 -57.39 98.77 -4.30
C PHE A 53 -56.07 99.48 -4.65
N CYS A 54 -56.10 100.80 -4.85
CA CYS A 54 -54.91 101.63 -5.08
C CYS A 54 -53.90 101.48 -3.94
N LEU A 55 -54.38 101.56 -2.69
CA LEU A 55 -53.54 101.37 -1.51
C LEU A 55 -52.94 99.96 -1.45
N ALA A 56 -53.75 98.92 -1.69
CA ALA A 56 -53.27 97.53 -1.71
C ALA A 56 -52.24 97.30 -2.82
N ARG A 57 -52.43 97.91 -4.01
CA ARG A 57 -51.49 97.87 -5.12
C ARG A 57 -50.17 98.55 -4.77
N ARG A 58 -50.20 99.77 -4.21
CA ARG A 58 -48.99 100.47 -3.75
C ARG A 58 -48.22 99.65 -2.72
N ASN A 59 -48.91 99.17 -1.69
CA ASN A 59 -48.29 98.32 -0.65
C ASN A 59 -47.64 97.07 -1.25
N LYS A 60 -48.29 96.43 -2.23
CA LYS A 60 -47.73 95.28 -2.94
C LYS A 60 -46.47 95.67 -3.70
N VAL A 61 -46.53 96.70 -4.54
CA VAL A 61 -45.39 97.16 -5.37
C VAL A 61 -44.20 97.58 -4.50
N GLU A 62 -44.42 98.34 -3.44
CA GLU A 62 -43.37 98.72 -2.48
C GLU A 62 -42.76 97.50 -1.80
N SER A 63 -43.59 96.52 -1.40
CA SER A 63 -43.09 95.29 -0.78
C SER A 63 -42.28 94.42 -1.75
N GLU A 64 -42.69 94.32 -3.02
CA GLU A 64 -41.99 93.57 -4.06
C GLU A 64 -40.65 94.22 -4.42
N GLU A 65 -40.60 95.54 -4.57
CA GLU A 65 -39.35 96.26 -4.87
C GLU A 65 -38.38 96.21 -3.68
N LEU A 66 -38.90 96.29 -2.44
CA LEU A 66 -38.08 96.10 -1.24
C LEU A 66 -37.49 94.68 -1.16
N VAL A 67 -38.28 93.65 -1.48
CA VAL A 67 -37.81 92.26 -1.52
C VAL A 67 -36.73 92.10 -2.58
N LYS A 68 -36.94 92.66 -3.78
CA LYS A 68 -35.97 92.62 -4.89
C LYS A 68 -34.66 93.28 -4.52
N TRP A 69 -34.70 94.45 -3.89
CA TRP A 69 -33.50 95.15 -3.43
C TRP A 69 -32.75 94.39 -2.34
N LYS A 70 -33.48 93.85 -1.35
CA LYS A 70 -32.87 92.99 -0.33
C LYS A 70 -32.24 91.75 -0.94
N ALA A 71 -32.87 91.14 -1.94
CA ALA A 71 -32.33 89.99 -2.66
C ALA A 71 -31.04 90.35 -3.41
N LEU A 72 -31.00 91.48 -4.11
CA LEU A 72 -29.78 91.97 -4.78
C LEU A 72 -28.65 92.25 -3.78
N THR A 73 -28.97 92.93 -2.68
CA THR A 73 -28.00 93.23 -1.62
C THR A 73 -27.46 91.94 -0.98
N LEU A 74 -28.30 90.93 -0.79
CA LEU A 74 -27.90 89.63 -0.28
C LEU A 74 -26.96 88.92 -1.26
N VAL A 75 -27.27 88.92 -2.56
CA VAL A 75 -26.39 88.34 -3.59
C VAL A 75 -25.02 89.03 -3.61
N GLU A 76 -24.97 90.35 -3.54
CA GLU A 76 -23.71 91.10 -3.42
C GLU A 76 -22.92 90.72 -2.15
N MET A 77 -23.61 90.61 -1.01
CA MET A 77 -23.03 90.17 0.26
C MET A 77 -22.46 88.76 0.19
N GLN A 78 -23.21 87.84 -0.43
CA GLN A 78 -22.81 86.46 -0.57
C GLN A 78 -21.62 86.31 -1.52
N ALA A 79 -21.60 87.06 -2.64
CA ALA A 79 -20.45 87.09 -3.54
C ALA A 79 -19.19 87.65 -2.85
N PHE A 80 -19.33 88.69 -2.04
CA PHE A 80 -18.23 89.24 -1.25
C PHE A 80 -17.71 88.24 -0.21
N LEU A 81 -18.63 87.59 0.52
CA LEU A 81 -18.28 86.58 1.51
C LEU A 81 -17.57 85.39 0.87
N GLN A 82 -18.05 84.92 -0.29
CA GLN A 82 -17.40 83.82 -1.02
C GLN A 82 -15.98 84.19 -1.43
N ARG A 83 -15.76 85.37 -2.01
CA ARG A 83 -14.41 85.85 -2.36
C ARG A 83 -13.47 85.87 -1.16
N ARG A 84 -13.95 86.34 0.01
CA ARG A 84 -13.17 86.34 1.25
C ARG A 84 -12.87 84.94 1.78
N MET A 85 -13.81 84.00 1.64
CA MET A 85 -13.58 82.61 1.99
C MET A 85 -12.52 81.97 1.09
N ASP A 86 -12.58 82.23 -0.22
CA ASP A 86 -11.60 81.72 -1.19
C ASP A 86 -10.20 82.31 -0.92
N ASP A 87 -10.12 83.63 -0.67
CA ASP A 87 -8.87 84.30 -0.28
C ASP A 87 -8.27 83.68 1.00
N ASN A 88 -9.11 83.43 2.01
CA ASN A 88 -8.69 82.84 3.28
C ASN A 88 -8.21 81.38 3.12
N GLU A 89 -8.88 80.60 2.27
CA GLU A 89 -8.46 79.22 2.01
C GLU A 89 -7.12 79.18 1.26
N LYS A 90 -6.94 80.09 0.29
CA LYS A 90 -5.66 80.25 -0.41
C LYS A 90 -4.52 80.62 0.54
N ILE A 91 -4.75 81.57 1.45
CA ILE A 91 -3.74 81.95 2.46
C ILE A 91 -3.43 80.77 3.40
N LYS A 92 -4.44 79.98 3.79
CA LYS A 92 -4.22 78.79 4.62
C LYS A 92 -3.39 77.73 3.91
N SER A 93 -3.65 77.46 2.63
CA SER A 93 -2.84 76.52 1.86
C SER A 93 -1.40 77.01 1.72
N GLU A 94 -1.19 78.29 1.43
CA GLU A 94 0.16 78.88 1.36
C GLU A 94 0.90 78.76 2.71
N ILE A 95 0.20 78.95 3.83
CA ILE A 95 0.79 78.76 5.17
C ILE A 95 1.22 77.30 5.38
N GLU A 96 0.37 76.34 5.03
CA GLU A 96 0.67 74.91 5.16
C GLU A 96 1.87 74.49 4.30
N ASP A 97 1.92 74.95 3.05
CA ASP A 97 3.05 74.68 2.15
C ASP A 97 4.37 75.22 2.73
N ILE A 98 4.37 76.45 3.24
CA ILE A 98 5.54 77.05 3.90
C ILE A 98 5.95 76.24 5.16
N PHE A 99 5.00 75.73 5.93
CA PHE A 99 5.30 74.89 7.10
C PHE A 99 5.96 73.56 6.72
N GLN A 100 5.51 72.94 5.62
CA GLN A 100 6.10 71.72 5.10
C GLN A 100 7.53 71.96 4.60
N GLU A 101 7.75 73.01 3.83
CA GLU A 101 9.10 73.41 3.37
C GLU A 101 10.04 73.69 4.55
N LEU A 102 9.55 74.39 5.57
CA LEU A 102 10.33 74.68 6.78
C LEU A 102 10.70 73.40 7.54
N THR A 103 9.78 72.43 7.62
CA THR A 103 10.05 71.14 8.27
C THR A 103 11.10 70.35 7.50
N TRP A 104 10.96 70.27 6.17
CA TRP A 104 11.95 69.64 5.30
C TRP A 104 13.33 70.28 5.44
N LEU A 105 13.42 71.62 5.43
CA LEU A 105 14.67 72.34 5.63
C LEU A 105 15.29 72.08 7.00
N ARG A 106 14.48 71.92 8.06
CA ARG A 106 14.99 71.57 9.40
C ARG A 106 15.57 70.16 9.44
N GLU A 107 14.91 69.19 8.82
CA GLU A 107 15.41 67.82 8.71
C GLU A 107 16.71 67.77 7.93
N GLU A 108 16.77 68.47 6.80
CA GLU A 108 17.98 68.48 5.97
C GLU A 108 19.14 69.19 6.66
N LYS A 109 18.86 70.30 7.36
CA LYS A 109 19.84 70.93 8.25
C LYS A 109 20.33 69.95 9.32
N MET A 110 19.43 69.20 9.97
CA MET A 110 19.80 68.24 11.00
C MET A 110 20.66 67.12 10.43
N LYS A 111 20.32 66.57 9.27
CA LYS A 111 21.15 65.59 8.55
C LYS A 111 22.54 66.15 8.27
N LEU A 112 22.64 67.35 7.70
CA LEU A 112 23.94 67.97 7.40
C LEU A 112 24.76 68.27 8.66
N GLN A 113 24.12 68.67 9.76
CA GLN A 113 24.79 68.91 11.04
C GLN A 113 25.28 67.62 11.71
N LEU A 114 24.54 66.52 11.54
CA LEU A 114 24.87 65.22 12.15
C LEU A 114 25.70 64.32 11.23
N ASN A 115 25.76 64.61 9.92
CA ASN A 115 26.61 63.96 8.93
C ASN A 115 28.07 64.39 9.15
N LEU A 116 28.63 63.91 10.25
CA LEU A 116 30.03 64.05 10.58
C LEU A 116 30.78 62.89 9.95
N THR A 117 31.81 63.19 9.17
CA THR A 117 32.76 62.18 8.72
C THR A 117 33.58 61.72 9.93
N VAL A 118 33.30 60.53 10.42
CA VAL A 118 34.07 59.90 11.50
C VAL A 118 35.01 58.87 10.89
N GLN A 119 36.31 59.00 11.18
CA GLN A 119 37.29 58.02 10.76
C GLN A 119 37.40 56.90 11.81
N PHE A 120 37.21 55.65 11.38
CA PHE A 120 37.40 54.48 12.22
C PHE A 120 38.69 53.75 11.86
N LEU A 121 39.43 53.32 12.88
CA LEU A 121 40.59 52.44 12.72
C LEU A 121 40.19 51.03 13.17
N LEU A 122 39.83 50.18 12.22
CA LEU A 122 39.38 48.80 12.46
C LEU A 122 40.53 47.82 12.23
N LYS A 123 40.53 46.70 12.97
CA LYS A 123 41.50 45.62 12.77
C LYS A 123 41.05 44.69 11.64
N GLN A 124 42.02 44.02 11.01
CA GLN A 124 41.75 42.93 10.08
C GLN A 124 40.91 41.84 10.79
N GLY A 125 39.78 41.46 10.18
CA GLY A 125 38.78 40.56 10.78
C GLY A 125 37.55 41.28 11.39
N GLN A 126 37.56 42.61 11.50
CA GLN A 126 36.36 43.42 11.79
C GLN A 126 35.76 44.04 10.53
N VAL A 127 36.42 43.83 9.39
CA VAL A 127 36.00 44.26 8.06
C VAL A 127 35.89 43.01 7.21
N GLU A 128 34.66 42.71 6.77
CA GLU A 128 34.34 41.59 5.90
C GLU A 128 34.13 42.13 4.48
N LEU A 129 35.23 42.44 3.79
CA LEU A 129 35.22 42.86 2.39
C LEU A 129 35.97 41.83 1.54
N GLU A 130 35.55 41.69 0.28
CA GLU A 130 36.29 40.89 -0.68
C GLU A 130 37.68 41.48 -0.91
N SER A 131 38.70 40.62 -0.90
CA SER A 131 40.10 41.04 -0.91
C SER A 131 40.56 41.45 -2.31
N THR A 132 40.29 42.68 -2.73
CA THR A 132 41.01 43.35 -3.83
C THR A 132 42.32 43.97 -3.33
N GLU A 133 43.33 44.10 -4.21
CA GLU A 133 44.65 44.70 -3.87
C GLU A 133 44.52 46.13 -3.29
N ILE A 134 43.44 46.82 -3.66
CA ILE A 134 42.99 48.07 -3.04
C ILE A 134 41.56 47.81 -2.54
N PRO A 135 41.32 47.82 -1.22
CA PRO A 135 39.98 47.58 -0.69
C PRO A 135 39.04 48.73 -1.05
N ASP A 136 37.94 48.39 -1.73
CA ASP A 136 36.86 49.33 -2.04
C ASP A 136 35.86 49.35 -0.89
N TYR A 137 35.63 50.54 -0.33
CA TYR A 137 34.71 50.76 0.80
C TYR A 137 33.43 51.47 0.37
N THR A 138 33.21 51.66 -0.94
CA THR A 138 32.05 52.42 -1.46
C THR A 138 30.72 51.82 -1.00
N ASP A 139 30.64 50.48 -0.96
CA ASP A 139 29.44 49.73 -0.54
C ASP A 139 29.53 49.21 0.91
N ALA A 140 30.52 49.66 1.68
CA ALA A 140 30.72 49.17 3.05
C ALA A 140 29.67 49.76 4.02
N ILE A 141 29.03 48.89 4.79
CA ILE A 141 28.02 49.27 5.78
C ILE A 141 28.56 48.99 7.19
N LEU A 142 28.39 49.93 8.11
CA LEU A 142 28.72 49.74 9.52
C LEU A 142 27.56 49.05 10.24
N ILE A 143 27.77 47.82 10.69
CA ILE A 143 26.78 47.03 11.42
C ILE A 143 27.21 46.92 12.89
N ASN A 144 26.25 47.06 13.81
CA ASN A 144 26.51 46.81 15.22
C ASN A 144 26.77 45.33 15.47
N LYS A 145 27.85 45.02 16.19
CA LYS A 145 28.24 43.64 16.54
C LYS A 145 27.12 42.85 17.24
N SER A 146 26.27 43.51 18.04
CA SER A 146 25.18 42.83 18.75
C SER A 146 24.22 42.13 17.79
N VAL A 147 23.92 42.72 16.63
CA VAL A 147 23.02 42.15 15.62
C VAL A 147 23.61 40.85 15.05
N ILE A 148 24.92 40.83 14.84
CA ILE A 148 25.63 39.64 14.33
C ILE A 148 25.67 38.55 15.41
N GLU A 149 25.95 38.91 16.66
CA GLU A 149 25.95 37.96 17.78
C GLU A 149 24.55 37.37 18.03
N GLU A 150 23.50 38.19 17.98
CA GLU A 150 22.11 37.75 18.09
C GLU A 150 21.72 36.80 16.95
N LEU A 151 22.10 37.13 15.72
CA LEU A 151 21.87 36.26 14.57
C LEU A 151 22.60 34.93 14.72
N ASN A 152 23.86 34.94 15.15
CA ASN A 152 24.64 33.73 15.39
C ASN A 152 24.03 32.87 16.49
N CYS A 153 23.55 33.47 17.59
CA CYS A 153 22.81 32.76 18.63
C CYS A 153 21.54 32.12 18.08
N SER A 154 20.78 32.84 17.24
CA SER A 154 19.58 32.32 16.58
C SER A 154 19.91 31.15 15.65
N ILE A 155 20.97 31.25 14.85
CA ILE A 155 21.45 30.18 13.97
C ILE A 155 21.82 28.94 14.78
N MET A 156 22.54 29.10 15.90
CA MET A 156 22.90 27.97 16.78
C MET A 156 21.65 27.32 17.37
N ALA A 157 20.70 28.10 17.89
CA ALA A 157 19.45 27.57 18.45
C ALA A 157 18.62 26.80 17.41
N GLN A 158 18.56 27.28 16.16
CA GLN A 158 17.91 26.55 15.07
C GLN A 158 18.67 25.27 14.70
N GLY A 159 20.00 25.30 14.75
CA GLY A 159 20.85 24.12 14.58
C GLY A 159 20.56 23.05 15.62
N GLU A 160 20.51 23.42 16.90
CA GLU A 160 20.16 22.53 18.01
C GLU A 160 18.75 21.95 17.84
N LYS A 161 17.77 22.78 17.49
CA LYS A 161 16.40 22.33 17.22
C LYS A 161 16.33 21.32 16.08
N LYS A 162 17.09 21.54 15.00
CA LYS A 162 17.19 20.59 13.88
C LYS A 162 17.79 19.27 14.34
N ILE A 163 18.86 19.30 15.13
CA ILE A 163 19.50 18.09 15.67
C ILE A 163 18.53 17.33 16.58
N ALA A 164 17.82 18.02 17.48
CA ALA A 164 16.82 17.41 18.35
C ALA A 164 15.73 16.69 17.54
N SER A 165 15.17 17.37 16.52
CA SER A 165 14.18 16.77 15.62
C SER A 165 14.75 15.57 14.84
N MET A 166 16.00 15.62 14.39
CA MET A 166 16.66 14.47 13.75
C MET A 166 16.82 13.28 14.70
N VAL A 167 17.14 13.53 15.96
CA VAL A 167 17.26 12.48 16.99
C VAL A 167 15.89 11.85 17.26
N GLU A 168 14.85 12.66 17.41
CA GLU A 168 13.47 12.18 17.58
C GLU A 168 13.02 11.31 16.40
N CYS A 169 13.24 11.76 15.15
CA CYS A 169 12.92 10.98 13.96
C CYS A 169 13.68 9.64 13.90
N LYS A 170 14.96 9.64 14.27
CA LYS A 170 15.79 8.43 14.34
C LYS A 170 15.24 7.46 15.39
N ASP A 171 14.88 7.94 16.58
CA ASP A 171 14.38 7.08 17.65
C ASP A 171 12.94 6.60 17.38
N PHE A 172 12.11 7.42 16.73
CA PHE A 172 10.80 6.99 16.19
C PHE A 172 10.95 5.85 15.18
N SER A 173 11.90 5.98 14.25
CA SER A 173 12.19 4.94 13.26
C SER A 173 12.65 3.64 13.91
N LYS A 174 13.50 3.69 14.94
CA LYS A 174 13.88 2.51 15.74
C LYS A 174 12.66 1.87 16.40
N GLY A 175 11.75 2.68 16.95
CA GLY A 175 10.50 2.21 17.53
C GLY A 175 9.64 1.43 16.53
N ILE A 176 9.53 1.93 15.29
CA ILE A 176 8.85 1.21 14.20
C ILE A 176 9.51 -0.14 13.93
N PHE A 177 10.83 -0.18 13.76
CA PHE A 177 11.54 -1.44 13.51
C PHE A 177 11.36 -2.47 14.63
N GLN A 178 11.34 -2.01 15.89
CA GLN A 178 11.08 -2.88 17.03
C GLN A 178 9.66 -3.43 16.99
N LEU A 179 8.65 -2.59 16.74
CA LEU A 179 7.26 -3.02 16.61
C LEU A 179 7.05 -3.98 15.44
N GLU A 180 7.69 -3.76 14.30
CA GLU A 180 7.65 -4.67 13.15
C GLU A 180 8.25 -6.03 13.49
N TRP A 181 9.37 -6.05 14.22
CA TRP A 181 10.00 -7.28 14.68
C TRP A 181 9.09 -8.03 15.66
N GLU A 182 8.49 -7.34 16.63
CA GLU A 182 7.54 -7.93 17.58
C GLU A 182 6.32 -8.50 16.84
N HIS A 183 5.76 -7.77 15.89
CA HIS A 183 4.66 -8.26 15.06
C HIS A 183 5.05 -9.49 14.23
N LYS A 184 6.26 -9.53 13.66
CA LYS A 184 6.77 -10.71 12.96
C LYS A 184 6.94 -11.91 13.88
N LYS A 185 7.46 -11.70 15.10
CA LYS A 185 7.56 -12.72 16.14
C LYS A 185 6.20 -13.29 16.50
N MET A 186 5.21 -12.44 16.77
CA MET A 186 3.85 -12.86 17.11
C MET A 186 3.20 -13.64 15.96
N ARG A 187 3.38 -13.20 14.69
CA ARG A 187 2.90 -13.96 13.53
C ARG A 187 3.53 -15.36 13.43
N MET A 188 4.84 -15.49 13.67
CA MET A 188 5.49 -16.80 13.67
C MET A 188 4.96 -17.70 14.80
N GLN A 189 4.69 -17.14 15.98
CA GLN A 189 4.08 -17.89 17.09
C GLN A 189 2.65 -18.34 16.76
N ILE A 190 1.87 -17.49 16.09
CA ILE A 190 0.53 -17.87 15.61
C ILE A 190 0.62 -19.03 14.63
N GLU A 191 1.57 -19.00 13.69
CA GLU A 191 1.75 -20.07 12.71
C GLU A 191 2.18 -21.38 13.37
N ASP A 192 3.13 -21.34 14.31
CA ASP A 192 3.56 -22.51 15.09
C ASP A 192 2.38 -23.12 15.89
N LEU A 193 1.54 -22.27 16.50
CA LEU A 193 0.35 -22.74 17.21
C LEU A 193 -0.69 -23.35 16.27
N LYS A 194 -0.89 -22.78 15.08
CA LYS A 194 -1.76 -23.35 14.05
C LYS A 194 -1.24 -24.70 13.57
N GLN A 195 0.07 -24.82 13.35
CA GLN A 195 0.69 -26.08 12.94
C GLN A 195 0.50 -27.14 14.04
N LYS A 196 0.76 -26.79 15.31
CA LYS A 196 0.51 -27.69 16.44
C LYS A 196 -0.95 -28.13 16.53
N ALA A 197 -1.90 -27.23 16.28
CA ALA A 197 -3.33 -27.58 16.25
C ALA A 197 -3.63 -28.56 15.11
N TRP A 198 -3.09 -28.31 13.91
CA TRP A 198 -3.18 -29.22 12.77
C TRP A 198 -2.58 -30.58 13.06
N ASP A 199 -1.41 -30.62 13.68
CA ASP A 199 -0.71 -31.86 14.04
C ASP A 199 -1.55 -32.67 15.03
N ILE A 200 -2.16 -32.02 16.03
CA ILE A 200 -3.06 -32.69 16.99
C ILE A 200 -4.27 -33.31 16.28
N VAL A 201 -4.91 -32.57 15.36
CA VAL A 201 -6.09 -33.05 14.62
C VAL A 201 -5.72 -34.18 13.65
N THR A 202 -4.54 -34.09 13.02
CA THR A 202 -4.10 -35.03 11.98
C THR A 202 -3.37 -36.24 12.58
N LEU A 203 -3.04 -36.21 13.88
CA LEU A 203 -2.30 -37.27 14.55
C LEU A 203 -3.01 -38.61 14.35
N PRO A 204 -2.41 -39.57 13.64
CA PRO A 204 -3.04 -40.86 13.40
C PRO A 204 -3.09 -41.62 14.72
N ILE A 205 -4.29 -41.75 15.27
CA ILE A 205 -4.53 -42.54 16.47
C ILE A 205 -4.47 -44.01 16.05
N SER A 206 -3.50 -44.76 16.58
CA SER A 206 -3.43 -46.20 16.35
C SER A 206 -4.67 -46.91 16.91
N LYS A 207 -5.09 -48.01 16.27
CA LYS A 207 -6.26 -48.77 16.70
C LYS A 207 -6.20 -49.18 18.17
N ASP A 208 -5.01 -49.52 18.67
CA ASP A 208 -4.81 -49.88 20.08
C ASP A 208 -5.06 -48.70 21.03
N ARG A 209 -4.61 -47.50 20.67
CA ARG A 209 -4.88 -46.27 21.45
C ARG A 209 -6.36 -45.89 21.41
N GLN A 210 -7.02 -46.09 20.26
CA GLN A 210 -8.46 -45.89 20.13
C GLN A 210 -9.24 -46.87 21.03
N LEU A 211 -8.84 -48.14 21.07
CA LEU A 211 -9.43 -49.15 21.95
C LEU A 211 -9.21 -48.81 23.43
N PHE A 212 -8.01 -48.32 23.80
CA PHE A 212 -7.72 -47.85 25.16
C PHE A 212 -8.64 -46.71 25.60
N LEU A 213 -8.88 -45.73 24.72
CA LEU A 213 -9.74 -44.57 25.04
C LEU A 213 -11.24 -44.93 25.05
N THR A 214 -11.67 -45.96 24.31
CA THR A 214 -13.09 -46.30 24.14
C THR A 214 -13.58 -47.36 25.14
N VAL A 215 -12.71 -48.29 25.55
CA VAL A 215 -13.08 -49.41 26.42
C VAL A 215 -12.78 -49.06 27.88
N LEU A 216 -13.83 -49.00 28.71
CA LEU A 216 -13.74 -48.67 30.15
C LEU A 216 -12.77 -49.56 30.96
N ASN A 217 -12.50 -50.79 30.49
CA ASN A 217 -11.66 -51.75 31.19
C ASN A 217 -10.69 -52.44 30.22
N TYR A 218 -9.78 -51.64 29.65
CA TYR A 218 -8.83 -52.06 28.62
C TYR A 218 -7.98 -53.27 29.03
N ASP A 219 -7.55 -53.33 30.28
CA ASP A 219 -6.73 -54.43 30.80
C ASP A 219 -7.48 -55.76 30.76
N SER A 220 -8.78 -55.76 31.04
CA SER A 220 -9.64 -56.95 30.94
C SER A 220 -9.79 -57.41 29.48
N HIS A 221 -9.96 -56.46 28.55
CA HIS A 221 -10.05 -56.77 27.12
C HIS A 221 -8.73 -57.34 26.57
N ILE A 222 -7.58 -56.78 26.95
CA ILE A 222 -6.26 -57.33 26.61
C ILE A 222 -6.09 -58.72 27.20
N ALA A 223 -6.38 -58.89 28.50
CA ALA A 223 -6.23 -60.18 29.16
C ALA A 223 -7.09 -61.27 28.49
N HIS A 224 -8.32 -60.92 28.08
CA HIS A 224 -9.17 -61.82 27.32
C HIS A 224 -8.57 -62.16 25.95
N ARG A 225 -8.07 -61.16 25.21
CA ARG A 225 -7.41 -61.38 23.91
C ARG A 225 -6.17 -62.26 24.01
N ILE A 226 -5.35 -62.02 25.03
CA ILE A 226 -4.17 -62.83 25.34
C ILE A 226 -4.60 -64.26 25.64
N SER A 227 -5.60 -64.45 26.50
CA SER A 227 -6.13 -65.78 26.83
C SER A 227 -6.62 -66.55 25.60
N VAL A 228 -7.38 -65.89 24.70
CA VAL A 228 -7.83 -66.51 23.44
C VAL A 228 -6.66 -66.89 22.54
N MET A 229 -5.65 -66.03 22.45
CA MET A 229 -4.47 -66.27 21.62
C MET A 229 -3.59 -67.41 22.18
N GLU A 230 -3.42 -67.48 23.50
CA GLU A 230 -2.75 -68.57 24.20
C GLU A 230 -3.47 -69.90 24.01
N GLN A 231 -4.80 -69.92 24.12
CA GLN A 231 -5.60 -71.12 23.82
C GLN A 231 -5.39 -71.57 22.36
N THR A 232 -5.42 -70.64 21.41
CA THR A 232 -5.22 -70.93 19.99
C THR A 232 -3.82 -71.48 19.72
N LEU A 233 -2.77 -70.86 20.28
CA LEU A 233 -1.40 -71.35 20.19
C LEU A 233 -1.26 -72.74 20.83
N GLY A 234 -1.91 -72.99 21.96
CA GLY A 234 -1.95 -74.29 22.60
C GLY A 234 -2.57 -75.36 21.70
N THR A 235 -3.69 -75.07 21.03
CA THR A 235 -4.29 -76.01 20.05
C THR A 235 -3.38 -76.25 18.85
N MET A 236 -2.73 -75.20 18.34
CA MET A 236 -1.82 -75.29 17.19
C MET A 236 -0.57 -76.11 17.53
N ASP A 237 0.00 -75.94 18.73
CA ASP A 237 1.12 -76.73 19.23
C ASP A 237 0.75 -78.21 19.39
N GLN A 238 -0.44 -78.51 19.95
CA GLN A 238 -0.93 -79.89 20.04
C GLN A 238 -1.11 -80.53 18.65
N LEU A 239 -1.66 -79.79 17.69
CA LEU A 239 -1.79 -80.26 16.31
C LEU A 239 -0.42 -80.48 15.67
N HIS A 240 0.51 -79.53 15.83
CA HIS A 240 1.86 -79.64 15.33
C HIS A 240 2.58 -80.87 15.90
N LYS A 241 2.50 -81.09 17.22
CA LYS A 241 3.03 -82.29 17.88
C LYS A 241 2.44 -83.59 17.33
N LYS A 242 1.14 -83.63 17.03
CA LYS A 242 0.50 -84.79 16.36
C LYS A 242 1.05 -84.99 14.95
N TYR A 243 1.16 -83.93 14.15
CA TYR A 243 1.73 -84.00 12.81
C TYR A 243 3.19 -84.48 12.81
N VAL A 244 4.02 -83.96 13.71
CA VAL A 244 5.41 -84.39 13.88
C VAL A 244 5.47 -85.87 14.22
N LYS A 245 4.67 -86.34 15.19
CA LYS A 245 4.60 -87.77 15.53
C LYS A 245 4.18 -88.64 14.34
N ASN A 246 3.19 -88.22 13.56
CA ASN A 246 2.76 -88.95 12.38
C ASN A 246 3.84 -88.99 11.30
N ARG A 247 4.52 -87.86 11.03
CA ARG A 247 5.66 -87.82 10.11
C ARG A 247 6.80 -88.72 10.59
N GLN A 248 7.09 -88.73 11.89
CA GLN A 248 8.13 -89.59 12.45
C GLN A 248 7.80 -91.08 12.36
N LYS A 249 6.52 -91.46 12.54
CA LYS A 249 6.06 -92.83 12.23
C LYS A 249 6.26 -93.17 10.76
N ARG A 250 5.90 -92.25 9.86
CA ARG A 250 6.06 -92.45 8.41
C ARG A 250 7.54 -92.58 8.01
N ILE A 251 8.42 -91.79 8.62
CA ILE A 251 9.87 -91.92 8.42
C ILE A 251 10.34 -93.31 8.86
N LYS A 252 9.95 -93.79 10.05
CA LYS A 252 10.31 -95.13 10.53
C LYS A 252 9.80 -96.25 9.62
N GLU A 253 8.60 -96.12 9.06
CA GLU A 253 8.07 -97.08 8.08
C GLU A 253 8.91 -97.08 6.81
N LEU A 254 9.26 -95.91 6.29
CA LEU A 254 10.10 -95.77 5.11
C LEU A 254 11.52 -96.30 5.35
N GLU A 255 12.12 -96.02 6.50
CA GLU A 255 13.43 -96.56 6.91
C GLU A 255 13.41 -98.09 6.94
N LYS A 256 12.36 -98.72 7.47
CA LYS A 256 12.18 -100.19 7.41
C LYS A 256 12.05 -100.70 5.97
N CYS A 257 11.30 -100.00 5.12
CA CYS A 257 11.20 -100.38 3.71
C CYS A 257 12.55 -100.25 2.99
N ILE A 258 13.33 -99.21 3.29
CA ILE A 258 14.67 -99.01 2.75
C ILE A 258 15.59 -100.15 3.20
N SER A 259 15.63 -100.49 4.49
CA SER A 259 16.48 -101.58 4.99
C SER A 259 16.13 -102.94 4.38
N LEU A 260 14.83 -103.23 4.20
CA LEU A 260 14.39 -104.45 3.51
C LEU A 260 14.82 -104.48 2.04
N LYS A 261 14.75 -103.32 1.35
CA LYS A 261 15.21 -103.21 -0.04
C LYS A 261 16.72 -103.27 -0.16
N GLU A 262 17.47 -102.70 0.79
CA GLU A 262 18.92 -102.83 0.86
C GLU A 262 19.35 -104.28 1.07
N GLN A 263 18.66 -105.02 1.95
CA GLN A 263 18.92 -106.44 2.15
C GLN A 263 18.62 -107.26 0.88
N ALA A 264 17.48 -107.02 0.25
CA ALA A 264 17.15 -107.67 -1.02
C ALA A 264 18.17 -107.32 -2.13
N ASN A 265 18.61 -106.06 -2.21
CA ASN A 265 19.66 -105.64 -3.15
C ASN A 265 21.00 -106.31 -2.84
N TYR A 266 21.34 -106.51 -1.56
CA TYR A 266 22.55 -107.21 -1.15
C TYR A 266 22.52 -108.69 -1.53
N GLU A 267 21.39 -109.37 -1.29
CA GLU A 267 21.16 -110.77 -1.71
C GLU A 267 21.28 -110.90 -3.23
N LEU A 268 20.60 -110.04 -4.00
CA LEU A 268 20.72 -109.99 -5.45
C LEU A 268 22.16 -109.70 -5.92
N SER A 269 22.90 -108.86 -5.19
CA SER A 269 24.31 -108.58 -5.49
C SER A 269 25.22 -109.78 -5.24
N LEU A 270 24.91 -110.59 -4.22
CA LEU A 270 25.62 -111.84 -3.93
C LEU A 270 25.34 -112.88 -5.02
N GLU A 271 24.08 -113.03 -5.41
CA GLU A 271 23.67 -113.92 -6.50
C GLU A 271 24.30 -113.50 -7.83
N LEU A 272 24.39 -112.19 -8.11
CA LEU A 272 25.11 -111.66 -9.26
C LEU A 272 26.60 -112.03 -9.25
N LYS A 273 27.26 -111.96 -8.07
CA LYS A 273 28.67 -112.34 -7.94
C LYS A 273 28.87 -113.84 -8.16
N GLU A 274 28.00 -114.67 -7.60
CA GLU A 274 28.06 -116.13 -7.79
C GLU A 274 27.79 -116.53 -9.24
N MET A 275 26.83 -115.88 -9.88
CA MET A 275 26.56 -116.05 -11.31
C MET A 275 27.75 -115.57 -12.16
N LEU A 276 28.42 -114.47 -11.79
CA LEU A 276 29.61 -113.98 -12.47
C LEU A 276 30.77 -114.98 -12.37
N VAL A 277 31.00 -115.56 -11.19
CA VAL A 277 32.00 -116.62 -10.98
C VAL A 277 31.66 -117.82 -11.88
N SER A 278 30.42 -118.30 -11.85
CA SER A 278 29.95 -119.41 -12.69
C SER A 278 30.13 -119.13 -14.19
N VAL A 279 29.85 -117.91 -14.65
CA VAL A 279 30.07 -117.49 -16.04
C VAL A 279 31.55 -117.40 -16.37
N SER A 280 32.39 -116.91 -15.45
CA SER A 280 33.83 -116.81 -15.64
C SER A 280 34.50 -118.17 -15.69
N GLU A 281 34.10 -119.13 -14.85
CA GLU A 281 34.56 -120.51 -14.87
C GLU A 281 34.15 -121.20 -16.17
N ARG A 282 32.88 -121.05 -16.59
CA ARG A 282 32.44 -121.55 -17.89
C ARG A 282 33.20 -120.90 -19.04
N ARG A 283 33.49 -119.59 -18.98
CA ARG A 283 34.29 -118.88 -19.99
C ARG A 283 35.71 -119.45 -20.05
N HIS A 284 36.35 -119.67 -18.91
CA HIS A 284 37.69 -120.25 -18.83
C HIS A 284 37.74 -121.69 -19.37
N VAL A 285 36.70 -122.50 -19.10
CA VAL A 285 36.57 -123.86 -19.66
C VAL A 285 36.33 -123.81 -21.18
N PHE A 286 35.53 -122.84 -21.66
CA PHE A 286 35.29 -122.66 -23.09
C PHE A 286 36.52 -122.13 -23.85
N GLU A 287 37.32 -121.26 -23.24
CA GLU A 287 38.58 -120.72 -23.79
C GLU A 287 39.70 -121.77 -23.80
N ALA A 288 39.77 -122.66 -22.80
CA ALA A 288 40.74 -123.75 -22.75
C ALA A 288 40.44 -124.91 -23.73
N ALA A 289 39.20 -125.02 -24.22
CA ALA A 289 38.75 -126.09 -25.11
C ALA A 289 38.80 -125.74 -26.62
N ASP A 290 39.32 -124.57 -27.00
CA ASP A 290 39.41 -124.07 -28.40
C ASP A 290 38.07 -124.16 -29.19
N ALA A 291 36.94 -124.16 -28.46
CA ALA A 291 35.58 -124.32 -28.98
C ALA A 291 34.88 -122.98 -29.25
N GLN A 292 35.55 -121.86 -28.99
CA GLN A 292 35.01 -120.50 -29.07
C GLN A 292 34.53 -120.15 -30.50
N HIS A 293 35.23 -120.63 -31.53
CA HIS A 293 34.88 -120.37 -32.93
C HIS A 293 33.68 -121.17 -33.46
N VAL A 294 33.41 -122.36 -32.91
CA VAL A 294 32.29 -123.23 -33.33
C VAL A 294 30.98 -122.86 -32.60
N SER A 295 31.10 -122.46 -31.32
CA SER A 295 29.97 -121.98 -30.51
C SER A 295 29.42 -120.64 -31.01
N GLU A 296 30.28 -119.66 -31.35
CA GLU A 296 29.80 -118.38 -31.88
C GLU A 296 29.07 -118.51 -33.23
N LYS A 297 29.53 -119.38 -34.13
CA LYS A 297 28.86 -119.60 -35.42
C LYS A 297 27.48 -120.23 -35.25
N SER A 298 27.37 -121.22 -34.37
CA SER A 298 26.08 -121.86 -34.08
C SER A 298 25.13 -120.96 -33.29
N ALA A 299 25.64 -120.14 -32.35
CA ALA A 299 24.84 -119.15 -31.63
C ALA A 299 24.31 -118.03 -32.54
N LYS A 300 25.14 -117.53 -33.48
CA LYS A 300 24.72 -116.55 -34.49
C LYS A 300 23.68 -117.13 -35.45
N GLN A 301 23.81 -118.40 -35.84
CA GLN A 301 22.79 -119.10 -36.65
C GLN A 301 21.48 -119.29 -35.90
N ARG A 302 21.51 -119.74 -34.63
CA ARG A 302 20.31 -119.87 -33.78
C ARG A 302 19.63 -118.52 -33.52
N TYR A 303 20.40 -117.45 -33.31
CA TYR A 303 19.84 -116.10 -33.18
C TYR A 303 19.15 -115.63 -34.48
N HIS A 304 19.74 -115.95 -35.64
CA HIS A 304 19.09 -115.71 -36.94
C HIS A 304 17.81 -116.55 -37.12
N GLU A 305 17.79 -117.81 -36.66
CA GLU A 305 16.59 -118.65 -36.68
C GLU A 305 15.49 -118.10 -35.76
N ILE A 306 15.83 -117.65 -34.55
CA ILE A 306 14.87 -117.02 -33.63
C ILE A 306 14.29 -115.73 -34.22
N LEU A 307 15.12 -114.91 -34.86
CA LEU A 307 14.63 -113.71 -35.57
C LEU A 307 13.72 -114.07 -36.75
N LYS A 308 14.05 -115.11 -37.53
CA LYS A 308 13.17 -115.62 -38.60
C LYS A 308 11.86 -116.16 -38.05
N GLN A 309 11.89 -116.91 -36.95
CA GLN A 309 10.70 -117.47 -36.32
C GLN A 309 9.80 -116.37 -35.74
N LYS A 310 10.39 -115.33 -35.14
CA LYS A 310 9.66 -114.14 -34.66
C LYS A 310 9.08 -113.31 -35.80
N HIS A 311 9.73 -113.29 -36.96
CA HIS A 311 9.20 -112.65 -38.17
C HIS A 311 8.05 -113.45 -38.77
N LEU A 312 8.17 -114.77 -38.88
CA LEU A 312 7.10 -115.66 -39.35
C LEU A 312 5.87 -115.63 -38.42
N GLN A 313 6.07 -115.62 -37.09
CA GLN A 313 4.96 -115.46 -36.14
C GLN A 313 4.26 -114.12 -36.27
N ARG A 314 4.98 -113.05 -36.63
CA ARG A 314 4.37 -111.74 -36.90
C ARG A 314 3.56 -111.78 -38.20
N LEU A 315 4.07 -112.45 -39.24
CA LEU A 315 3.38 -112.61 -40.52
C LEU A 315 2.10 -113.45 -40.39
N VAL A 316 2.13 -114.51 -39.56
CA VAL A 316 0.95 -115.32 -39.24
C VAL A 316 -0.08 -114.48 -38.46
N LYS A 317 0.35 -113.68 -37.49
CA LYS A 317 -0.55 -112.74 -36.80
C LYS A 317 -1.17 -111.72 -37.74
N GLU A 318 -0.41 -111.15 -38.68
CA GLU A 318 -0.97 -110.25 -39.70
C GLU A 318 -1.96 -110.97 -40.62
N GLN A 319 -1.73 -112.24 -40.97
CA GLN A 319 -2.69 -113.05 -41.75
C GLN A 319 -3.93 -113.44 -40.95
N GLU A 320 -3.80 -113.72 -39.66
CA GLU A 320 -4.92 -113.94 -38.73
C GLU A 320 -5.75 -112.66 -38.59
N GLU A 321 -5.12 -111.50 -38.42
CA GLU A 321 -5.80 -110.19 -38.39
C GLU A 321 -6.50 -109.90 -39.74
N GLN A 322 -5.92 -110.25 -40.88
CA GLN A 322 -6.58 -110.12 -42.19
C GLN A 322 -7.76 -111.09 -42.37
N LEU A 323 -7.66 -112.32 -41.85
CA LEU A 323 -8.77 -113.28 -41.85
C LEU A 323 -9.89 -112.87 -40.89
N GLU A 324 -9.55 -112.29 -39.75
CA GLU A 324 -10.50 -111.75 -38.77
C GLU A 324 -11.25 -110.55 -39.36
N ILE A 325 -10.56 -109.65 -40.08
CA ILE A 325 -11.20 -108.56 -40.84
C ILE A 325 -12.15 -109.11 -41.92
N LEU A 326 -11.74 -110.13 -42.68
CA LEU A 326 -12.58 -110.75 -43.72
C LEU A 326 -13.78 -111.54 -43.13
N GLN A 327 -13.66 -112.08 -41.91
CA GLN A 327 -14.79 -112.69 -41.20
C GLN A 327 -15.78 -111.63 -40.67
N THR A 328 -15.29 -110.45 -40.27
CA THR A 328 -16.16 -109.32 -39.90
C THR A 328 -16.82 -108.59 -41.08
N GLU A 329 -16.44 -108.88 -42.34
CA GLU A 329 -17.14 -108.39 -43.54
C GLU A 329 -18.22 -109.38 -44.06
N VAL A 330 -18.30 -110.59 -43.50
CA VAL A 330 -19.24 -111.65 -43.92
C VAL A 330 -20.33 -111.93 -42.85
N GLU A 331 -20.23 -111.33 -41.66
CA GLU A 331 -21.33 -111.11 -40.71
C GLU A 331 -21.84 -109.66 -40.78
#